data_AF-A0A9R0VC96-F1
#
_entry.id   AF-A0A9R0VC96-F1
#
_cell.length_a   1.000
_cell.length_b   1.000
_cell.length_c   1.000
_cell.angle_alpha   90.00
_cell.angle_beta   90.00
_cell.angle_gamma   90.00
#
_symmetry.space_group_name_H-M   'P 1'
#
loop_
_entity.id
_entity.type
_entity.pdbx_description
1 polymer ?
#
loop_
_entity_poly.entity_id
_entity_poly.type
_entity_poly.pdbx_seq_one_letter_code
_entity_poly.pdbx_strand_id
1 'polypeptide(L)'
;MRTRVSSRSRVPPPRACTASTRRRPAEASFTLARRRRVDRLLRRQPRKQADPGEDRVSALPDDLLLLVLRRLDTRAALGAGLLSKRWAGLPRELPALDLRVSDVLPPRYRRWLLRYRDIFSSGTFALYRHRLGHHEFVPSMTRYERRAMRAFTSSVEGLLGSRARRRVSSLRLEFFITGNTGCVNRLISQAMDAWGVDDLEVIARPTFRQQTVHAFPSHGLCSSPRLSRLQNLKLGGCVIPHLLHEYHALTRLVLQDVAESPPAAYEGVFDSCPQLQVVHLKSCLCGGRDMVMVVDAPSSQIRELVVDKCEIGSIWLRDLPNLERLASLGTRLFFESTAFPCLRQWSLARCHGVDLDGFRQRFRQHLELDLFLGHTPDITDLIIRFTGPDRWIVPSISPSVLLPNLRRLLVADVPSSWDVSWPRLLFEMAPSLESFHIHIASCMEEPSPNEEISWWPTKFRQHRLKEFVMAGFEATERQIYLIKFVMAVCTALRHVSMFKNGHAQDKGHWEWEMVTQQHSWTEEDKDDTLNQIMGTASSTAAPVQLVLG
;
A
#
# COMPACT_ATOMS: atom_id res chain seq x y z
N MET A 1 -10.16 -23.47 -74.15
CA MET A 1 -9.60 -24.63 -74.92
C MET A 1 -9.84 -25.92 -74.13
N ARG A 2 -9.54 -27.09 -74.75
CA ARG A 2 -9.72 -28.49 -74.26
C ARG A 2 -9.37 -28.67 -72.77
N THR A 3 -10.08 -29.39 -71.88
CA THR A 3 -10.91 -30.64 -71.88
C THR A 3 -10.16 -31.98 -71.69
N ARG A 4 -10.79 -32.86 -70.88
CA ARG A 4 -10.43 -34.25 -70.46
C ARG A 4 -9.28 -34.38 -69.44
N VAL A 5 -9.33 -35.15 -68.34
CA VAL A 5 -9.97 -36.45 -67.95
C VAL A 5 -9.12 -37.70 -68.27
N SER A 6 -8.61 -38.37 -67.23
CA SER A 6 -8.87 -39.81 -66.98
C SER A 6 -8.34 -40.26 -65.61
N SER A 7 -9.08 -41.12 -64.94
CA SER A 7 -8.60 -41.96 -63.83
C SER A 7 -7.80 -43.18 -64.33
N ARG A 8 -7.07 -43.85 -63.44
CA ARG A 8 -7.21 -45.32 -63.23
C ARG A 8 -6.51 -45.83 -61.96
N SER A 9 -7.14 -46.80 -61.32
CA SER A 9 -6.65 -47.58 -60.18
C SER A 9 -5.97 -48.87 -60.63
N ARG A 10 -5.13 -49.50 -59.77
CA ARG A 10 -4.85 -50.95 -59.78
C ARG A 10 -4.18 -51.46 -58.49
N VAL A 11 -4.75 -52.55 -57.96
CA VAL A 11 -4.45 -53.34 -56.74
C VAL A 11 -5.20 -54.69 -56.92
N PRO A 12 -4.91 -55.85 -56.27
CA PRO A 12 -3.72 -56.32 -55.53
C PRO A 12 -2.94 -57.30 -56.48
N PRO A 13 -2.74 -58.65 -56.35
CA PRO A 13 -2.81 -59.64 -55.25
C PRO A 13 -1.47 -60.48 -55.06
N PRO A 14 -1.39 -61.83 -54.92
CA PRO A 14 -0.93 -62.37 -53.63
C PRO A 14 0.06 -63.58 -53.62
N ARG A 15 0.75 -63.78 -52.48
CA ARG A 15 1.04 -65.08 -51.82
C ARG A 15 1.11 -64.83 -50.29
N ALA A 16 0.39 -65.45 -49.35
CA ALA A 16 -0.39 -66.70 -49.21
C ALA A 16 0.38 -67.92 -48.66
N CYS A 17 -0.15 -68.49 -47.55
CA CYS A 17 0.19 -69.78 -46.91
C CYS A 17 1.60 -69.90 -46.27
N THR A 18 1.90 -70.69 -45.21
CA THR A 18 1.17 -71.58 -44.24
C THR A 18 2.21 -72.02 -43.16
N ALA A 19 1.95 -72.64 -42.00
CA ALA A 19 0.85 -72.69 -41.02
C ALA A 19 1.19 -73.74 -39.91
N SER A 20 0.61 -73.63 -38.70
CA SER A 20 0.57 -74.69 -37.64
C SER A 20 1.92 -75.11 -36.98
N THR A 21 2.02 -75.75 -35.80
CA THR A 21 1.09 -76.06 -34.67
C THR A 21 1.89 -75.84 -33.33
N ARG A 22 1.68 -76.36 -32.09
CA ARG A 22 0.81 -77.28 -31.30
C ARG A 22 1.00 -76.81 -29.81
N ARG A 23 0.04 -76.74 -28.87
CA ARG A 23 -0.77 -77.76 -28.13
C ARG A 23 0.06 -78.95 -27.59
N ARG A 24 0.00 -79.39 -26.32
CA ARG A 24 -0.90 -79.08 -25.15
C ARG A 24 -0.20 -79.48 -23.78
N PRO A 25 -0.86 -79.59 -22.58
CA PRO A 25 -0.22 -79.36 -21.26
C PRO A 25 -0.28 -80.52 -20.20
N ALA A 26 0.22 -80.22 -18.99
CA ALA A 26 -0.31 -80.59 -17.65
C ALA A 26 0.18 -79.54 -16.60
N GLU A 27 -0.37 -79.22 -15.42
CA GLU A 27 -1.50 -79.68 -14.56
C GLU A 27 -1.18 -80.69 -13.42
N ALA A 28 -1.85 -80.49 -12.25
CA ALA A 28 -1.79 -81.23 -10.95
C ALA A 28 -0.51 -81.09 -10.06
N SER A 29 -0.56 -81.06 -8.71
CA SER A 29 -1.66 -80.81 -7.74
C SER A 29 -1.16 -80.64 -6.27
N PHE A 30 -1.88 -79.83 -5.47
CA PHE A 30 -2.04 -79.84 -3.98
C PHE A 30 -0.90 -80.23 -3.00
N THR A 31 -0.67 -79.37 -1.99
CA THR A 31 -0.75 -79.76 -0.55
C THR A 31 -0.91 -78.53 0.36
N LEU A 32 -1.23 -78.73 1.64
CA LEU A 32 -1.80 -77.70 2.53
C LEU A 32 -1.07 -77.61 3.90
N ALA A 33 -1.11 -76.41 4.48
CA ALA A 33 -0.98 -76.08 5.92
C ALA A 33 0.36 -76.27 6.65
N ARG A 34 0.87 -75.14 7.21
CA ARG A 34 0.88 -74.95 8.68
C ARG A 34 1.00 -73.48 9.10
N ARG A 35 0.22 -73.07 10.11
CA ARG A 35 0.34 -71.79 10.83
C ARG A 35 1.26 -71.94 12.05
N ARG A 36 2.16 -70.97 12.26
CA ARG A 36 2.74 -70.48 13.55
C ARG A 36 3.36 -69.11 13.21
N ARG A 37 3.04 -67.99 13.87
CA ARG A 37 3.38 -67.56 15.25
C ARG A 37 4.90 -67.64 15.54
N VAL A 38 5.56 -66.62 16.10
CA VAL A 38 5.22 -65.19 16.26
C VAL A 38 6.52 -64.43 16.64
N ASP A 39 6.57 -63.12 16.42
CA ASP A 39 7.58 -62.17 16.95
C ASP A 39 9.06 -62.26 16.52
N ARG A 40 9.68 -61.07 16.57
CA ARG A 40 11.11 -60.79 16.83
C ARG A 40 12.15 -61.61 16.06
N LEU A 41 12.69 -60.96 15.04
CA LEU A 41 13.98 -60.29 15.27
C LEU A 41 14.01 -58.95 14.54
N LEU A 42 14.52 -57.91 15.21
CA LEU A 42 14.80 -56.63 14.59
C LEU A 42 15.99 -56.80 13.64
N ARG A 43 15.72 -57.21 12.39
CA ARG A 43 16.64 -56.97 11.29
C ARG A 43 16.78 -55.45 11.14
N ARG A 44 17.77 -54.91 11.85
CA ARG A 44 18.40 -53.64 11.51
C ARG A 44 18.62 -53.68 9.99
N GLN A 45 17.85 -52.90 9.24
CA GLN A 45 18.27 -52.59 7.88
C GLN A 45 19.69 -52.05 8.01
N PRO A 46 20.66 -52.49 7.19
CA PRO A 46 21.90 -51.76 7.10
C PRO A 46 21.49 -50.33 6.76
N ARG A 47 21.88 -49.36 7.59
CA ARG A 47 21.84 -47.96 7.17
C ARG A 47 22.70 -47.93 5.92
N LYS A 48 22.07 -47.86 4.74
CA LYS A 48 22.77 -47.40 3.54
C LYS A 48 23.42 -46.09 3.98
N GLN A 49 24.75 -46.08 4.00
CA GLN A 49 25.48 -44.83 4.15
C GLN A 49 24.96 -43.94 3.02
N ALA A 50 24.51 -42.74 3.38
CA ALA A 50 23.92 -41.83 2.42
C ALA A 50 24.94 -41.61 1.32
N ASP A 51 24.61 -42.01 0.10
CA ASP A 51 25.45 -41.70 -1.05
C ASP A 51 25.56 -40.16 -1.13
N PRO A 52 26.75 -39.55 -1.14
CA PRO A 52 26.87 -38.08 -1.04
C PRO A 52 26.16 -37.30 -2.17
N GLY A 53 25.70 -37.98 -3.23
CA GLY A 53 24.87 -37.43 -4.30
C GLY A 53 23.36 -37.75 -4.23
N GLU A 54 22.84 -38.33 -3.14
CA GLU A 54 21.43 -38.70 -3.01
C GLU A 54 20.53 -37.45 -2.86
N ASP A 55 19.90 -36.98 -3.95
CA ASP A 55 19.03 -35.80 -3.96
C ASP A 55 17.70 -36.05 -3.22
N ARG A 56 17.79 -35.87 -1.90
CA ARG A 56 16.69 -35.97 -0.95
C ARG A 56 15.65 -34.87 -1.08
N VAL A 57 15.98 -33.74 -1.72
CA VAL A 57 14.99 -32.68 -1.96
C VAL A 57 14.08 -33.12 -3.10
N SER A 58 14.63 -33.57 -4.22
CA SER A 58 13.85 -34.18 -5.32
C SER A 58 13.12 -35.48 -4.95
N ALA A 59 13.26 -35.99 -3.71
CA ALA A 59 12.50 -37.11 -3.18
C ALA A 59 11.23 -36.70 -2.38
N LEU A 60 11.11 -35.45 -1.94
CA LEU A 60 9.92 -34.96 -1.21
C LEU A 60 8.64 -35.00 -2.09
N PRO A 61 7.41 -35.18 -1.54
CA PRO A 61 6.17 -35.04 -2.31
C PRO A 61 6.01 -33.70 -3.01
N ASP A 62 5.31 -33.66 -4.15
CA ASP A 62 5.19 -32.45 -4.97
C ASP A 62 4.53 -31.29 -4.21
N ASP A 63 3.60 -31.56 -3.29
CA ASP A 63 3.00 -30.54 -2.40
C ASP A 63 4.04 -29.82 -1.53
N LEU A 64 5.03 -30.57 -1.00
CA LEU A 64 6.11 -30.00 -0.19
C LEU A 64 7.09 -29.21 -1.07
N LEU A 65 7.34 -29.67 -2.30
CA LEU A 65 8.15 -28.94 -3.27
C LEU A 65 7.47 -27.64 -3.70
N LEU A 66 6.15 -27.63 -3.89
CA LEU A 66 5.37 -26.43 -4.15
C LEU A 66 5.38 -25.48 -2.93
N LEU A 67 5.33 -26.00 -1.69
CA LEU A 67 5.49 -25.18 -0.48
C LEU A 67 6.89 -24.57 -0.34
N VAL A 68 7.94 -25.23 -0.83
CA VAL A 68 9.29 -24.65 -0.94
C VAL A 68 9.32 -23.58 -2.03
N LEU A 69 8.83 -23.87 -3.24
CA LEU A 69 8.83 -22.93 -4.37
C LEU A 69 8.02 -21.65 -4.07
N ARG A 70 6.90 -21.77 -3.32
CA ARG A 70 6.10 -20.62 -2.85
C ARG A 70 6.81 -19.72 -1.82
N ARG A 71 7.98 -20.13 -1.29
CA ARG A 71 8.81 -19.36 -0.35
C ARG A 71 10.08 -18.82 -0.98
N LEU A 72 10.37 -19.15 -2.23
CA LEU A 72 11.48 -18.58 -2.99
C LEU A 72 11.03 -17.32 -3.74
N ASP A 73 11.99 -16.49 -4.16
CA ASP A 73 11.74 -15.51 -5.21
C ASP A 73 11.30 -16.22 -6.49
N THR A 74 10.47 -15.56 -7.30
CA THR A 74 9.87 -16.20 -8.49
C THR A 74 10.89 -16.57 -9.55
N ARG A 75 12.04 -15.90 -9.58
CA ARG A 75 13.13 -16.20 -10.51
C ARG A 75 13.83 -17.50 -10.12
N ALA A 76 14.15 -17.71 -8.85
CA ALA A 76 14.64 -18.99 -8.35
C ALA A 76 13.57 -20.08 -8.46
N ALA A 77 12.30 -19.77 -8.18
CA ALA A 77 11.20 -20.72 -8.30
C ALA A 77 10.98 -21.19 -9.75
N LEU A 78 10.96 -20.28 -10.73
CA LEU A 78 10.92 -20.63 -12.16
C LEU A 78 12.19 -21.34 -12.61
N GLY A 79 13.36 -20.89 -12.12
CA GLY A 79 14.67 -21.49 -12.39
C GLY A 79 14.83 -22.91 -11.84
N ALA A 80 14.12 -23.27 -10.76
CA ALA A 80 14.12 -24.61 -10.19
C ALA A 80 13.66 -25.67 -11.19
N GLY A 81 12.86 -25.30 -12.20
CA GLY A 81 12.48 -26.17 -13.31
C GLY A 81 13.65 -26.71 -14.15
N LEU A 82 14.86 -26.15 -13.98
CA LEU A 82 16.11 -26.61 -14.60
C LEU A 82 16.88 -27.64 -13.75
N LEU A 83 16.53 -27.83 -12.47
CA LEU A 83 17.26 -28.71 -11.55
C LEU A 83 17.11 -30.19 -11.91
N SER A 84 15.89 -30.64 -12.21
CA SER A 84 15.65 -32.00 -12.71
C SER A 84 14.32 -32.09 -13.48
N LYS A 85 14.14 -33.21 -14.20
CA LYS A 85 12.89 -33.51 -14.94
C LYS A 85 11.63 -33.44 -14.06
N ARG A 86 11.73 -33.67 -12.75
CA ARG A 86 10.61 -33.57 -11.81
C ARG A 86 10.21 -32.12 -11.56
N TRP A 87 11.18 -31.26 -11.29
CA TRP A 87 10.92 -29.84 -11.05
C TRP A 87 10.43 -29.09 -12.30
N ALA A 88 10.68 -29.59 -13.52
CA ALA A 88 10.27 -28.94 -14.77
C ALA A 88 8.74 -28.70 -14.92
N GLY A 89 7.91 -29.38 -14.13
CA GLY A 89 6.46 -29.14 -14.01
C GLY A 89 6.08 -28.10 -12.95
N LEU A 90 6.63 -28.21 -11.74
CA LEU A 90 6.13 -27.57 -10.52
C LEU A 90 5.98 -26.03 -10.58
N PRO A 91 6.89 -25.25 -11.20
CA PRO A 91 6.76 -23.80 -11.33
C PRO A 91 5.59 -23.32 -12.23
N ARG A 92 4.80 -24.25 -12.78
CA ARG A 92 3.55 -24.00 -13.52
C ARG A 92 2.32 -23.95 -12.59
N GLU A 93 2.43 -24.51 -11.40
CA GLU A 93 1.36 -24.61 -10.39
C GLU A 93 1.52 -23.58 -9.26
N LEU A 94 2.42 -22.61 -9.45
CA LEU A 94 2.55 -21.43 -8.62
C LEU A 94 1.39 -20.47 -8.90
N PRO A 95 0.52 -20.18 -7.90
CA PRO A 95 -0.65 -19.33 -8.10
C PRO A 95 -0.30 -17.83 -8.14
N ALA A 96 0.88 -17.46 -7.68
CA ALA A 96 1.39 -16.09 -7.71
C ALA A 96 2.67 -16.01 -8.55
N LEU A 97 2.78 -14.97 -9.38
CA LEU A 97 3.99 -14.61 -10.11
C LEU A 97 4.28 -13.13 -9.86
N ASP A 98 5.51 -12.81 -9.48
CA ASP A 98 5.98 -11.45 -9.20
C ASP A 98 7.30 -11.26 -9.95
N LEU A 99 7.28 -10.52 -11.05
CA LEU A 99 8.41 -10.33 -11.95
C LEU A 99 8.85 -8.87 -11.89
N ARG A 100 10.03 -8.60 -11.32
CA ARG A 100 10.55 -7.23 -11.21
C ARG A 100 11.86 -7.05 -11.94
N VAL A 101 11.95 -5.98 -12.73
CA VAL A 101 13.18 -5.55 -13.39
C VAL A 101 14.22 -5.08 -12.39
N SER A 102 13.79 -4.61 -11.21
CA SER A 102 14.65 -4.18 -10.10
C SER A 102 15.45 -5.31 -9.48
N ASP A 103 14.92 -6.54 -9.43
CA ASP A 103 15.65 -7.74 -8.96
C ASP A 103 16.87 -8.09 -9.83
N VAL A 104 16.95 -7.52 -11.04
CA VAL A 104 18.07 -7.71 -11.97
C VAL A 104 19.06 -6.53 -11.93
N LEU A 105 18.76 -5.45 -11.20
CA LEU A 105 19.65 -4.29 -11.08
C LEU A 105 20.70 -4.54 -9.99
N PRO A 106 21.99 -4.25 -10.25
CA PRO A 106 23.02 -4.41 -9.22
C PRO A 106 22.85 -3.31 -8.14
N PRO A 107 23.09 -3.58 -6.85
CA PRO A 107 22.85 -2.62 -5.76
C PRO A 107 23.46 -1.22 -5.96
N ARG A 108 24.61 -1.14 -6.63
CA ARG A 108 25.26 0.13 -7.04
C ARG A 108 24.37 1.04 -7.89
N TYR A 109 23.44 0.50 -8.70
CA TYR A 109 22.52 1.31 -9.50
C TYR A 109 21.65 2.21 -8.61
N ARG A 110 21.11 1.72 -7.48
CA ARG A 110 20.32 2.56 -6.55
C ARG A 110 21.14 3.71 -5.98
N ARG A 111 22.39 3.45 -5.58
CA ARG A 111 23.32 4.49 -5.06
C ARG A 111 23.69 5.52 -6.14
N TRP A 112 23.76 5.12 -7.40
CA TRP A 112 24.04 6.01 -8.53
C TRP A 112 22.79 6.79 -9.00
N LEU A 113 21.60 6.17 -8.96
CA LEU A 113 20.33 6.84 -9.26
C LEU A 113 20.01 7.94 -8.25
N LEU A 114 20.28 7.70 -6.96
CA LEU A 114 20.18 8.73 -5.92
C LEU A 114 21.12 9.90 -6.24
N ARG A 115 22.43 9.65 -6.35
CA ARG A 115 23.42 10.69 -6.74
C ARG A 115 23.05 11.43 -8.03
N TYR A 116 22.51 10.73 -9.03
CA TYR A 116 22.05 11.35 -10.27
C TYR A 116 20.86 12.29 -10.04
N ARG A 117 19.88 11.89 -9.21
CA ARG A 117 18.80 12.80 -8.78
C ARG A 117 19.36 13.98 -7.99
N ASP A 118 20.23 13.74 -7.01
CA ASP A 118 20.82 14.80 -6.18
C ASP A 118 21.51 15.89 -7.04
N ILE A 119 22.36 15.46 -7.99
CA ILE A 119 23.11 16.35 -8.91
C ILE A 119 22.19 17.11 -9.88
N PHE A 120 21.05 16.53 -10.27
CA PHE A 120 20.14 17.12 -11.28
C PHE A 120 18.94 17.85 -10.67
N SER A 121 18.62 17.63 -9.39
CA SER A 121 17.61 18.35 -8.62
C SER A 121 18.19 19.52 -7.82
N SER A 122 19.46 19.44 -7.40
CA SER A 122 20.13 20.57 -6.73
C SER A 122 20.64 21.61 -7.73
N GLY A 123 20.10 22.83 -7.65
CA GLY A 123 20.50 23.95 -8.51
C GLY A 123 21.99 24.32 -8.39
N THR A 124 22.60 24.07 -7.24
CA THR A 124 24.00 24.37 -6.91
C THR A 124 25.00 23.68 -7.84
N PHE A 125 24.62 22.57 -8.49
CA PHE A 125 25.51 21.80 -9.37
C PHE A 125 25.34 22.10 -10.88
N ALA A 126 24.61 23.15 -11.26
CA ALA A 126 24.36 23.52 -12.66
C ALA A 126 25.63 23.60 -13.52
N LEU A 127 26.74 24.16 -13.00
CA LEU A 127 28.02 24.27 -13.69
C LEU A 127 28.76 22.93 -13.86
N TYR A 128 28.52 21.96 -12.98
CA TYR A 128 29.14 20.62 -13.03
C TYR A 128 28.34 19.60 -13.87
N ARG A 129 27.07 19.91 -14.16
CA ARG A 129 26.07 19.07 -14.84
C ARG A 129 26.60 18.45 -16.16
N HIS A 130 27.33 19.24 -16.95
CA HIS A 130 27.91 18.78 -18.22
C HIS A 130 29.17 17.91 -18.08
N ARG A 131 29.97 18.09 -17.00
CA ARG A 131 31.36 17.58 -16.96
C ARG A 131 31.55 16.34 -16.08
N LEU A 132 30.83 16.23 -14.96
CA LEU A 132 30.98 15.08 -14.03
C LEU A 132 29.86 14.02 -14.18
N GLY A 133 28.61 14.44 -14.38
CA GLY A 133 27.48 13.50 -14.43
C GLY A 133 27.40 12.67 -15.71
N HIS A 134 27.61 13.32 -16.87
CA HIS A 134 27.17 12.77 -18.16
C HIS A 134 28.11 11.73 -18.80
N HIS A 135 29.41 11.70 -18.44
CA HIS A 135 30.38 10.86 -19.13
C HIS A 135 30.55 9.44 -18.54
N GLU A 136 30.42 9.26 -17.22
CA GLU A 136 30.64 7.97 -16.55
C GLU A 136 29.35 7.27 -16.09
N PHE A 137 28.51 7.99 -15.35
CA PHE A 137 27.29 7.44 -14.76
C PHE A 137 26.25 7.11 -15.83
N VAL A 138 25.99 8.07 -16.73
CA VAL A 138 24.90 7.99 -17.73
C VAL A 138 25.06 6.80 -18.70
N PRO A 139 26.23 6.49 -19.30
CA PRO A 139 26.39 5.27 -20.10
C PRO A 139 26.21 3.99 -19.27
N SER A 140 26.72 3.99 -18.04
CA SER A 140 26.74 2.81 -17.18
C SER A 140 25.37 2.45 -16.60
N MET A 141 24.59 3.45 -16.15
CA MET A 141 23.19 3.28 -15.74
C MET A 141 22.33 2.75 -16.89
N THR A 142 22.52 3.33 -18.09
CA THR A 142 21.87 2.85 -19.33
C THR A 142 22.22 1.39 -19.62
N ARG A 143 23.47 0.97 -19.36
CA ARG A 143 23.91 -0.43 -19.52
C ARG A 143 23.25 -1.37 -18.51
N TYR A 144 23.00 -0.94 -17.28
CA TYR A 144 22.28 -1.73 -16.27
C TYR A 144 20.81 -1.89 -16.62
N GLU A 145 20.09 -0.80 -16.93
CA GLU A 145 18.68 -0.84 -17.33
C GLU A 145 18.49 -1.70 -18.59
N ARG A 146 19.31 -1.49 -19.64
CA ARG A 146 19.28 -2.33 -20.85
C ARG A 146 19.63 -3.79 -20.59
N ARG A 147 20.37 -4.14 -19.52
CA ARG A 147 20.65 -5.54 -19.16
C ARG A 147 19.49 -6.15 -18.36
N ALA A 148 18.95 -5.40 -17.40
CA ALA A 148 17.81 -5.79 -16.60
C ALA A 148 16.58 -6.02 -17.49
N MET A 149 16.23 -5.06 -18.35
CA MET A 149 15.09 -5.16 -19.24
C MET A 149 15.21 -6.32 -20.25
N ARG A 150 16.41 -6.61 -20.79
CA ARG A 150 16.62 -7.79 -21.65
C ARG A 150 16.41 -9.11 -20.92
N ALA A 151 16.88 -9.23 -19.67
CA ALA A 151 16.64 -10.42 -18.86
C ALA A 151 15.16 -10.56 -18.47
N PHE A 152 14.49 -9.45 -18.20
CA PHE A 152 13.05 -9.39 -17.95
C PHE A 152 12.27 -9.83 -19.19
N THR A 153 12.48 -9.21 -20.36
CA THR A 153 11.85 -9.61 -21.64
C THR A 153 12.10 -11.08 -21.97
N SER A 154 13.33 -11.58 -21.82
CA SER A 154 13.63 -13.01 -22.04
C SER A 154 12.87 -13.94 -21.08
N SER A 155 12.60 -13.50 -19.85
CA SER A 155 11.78 -14.25 -18.88
C SER A 155 10.29 -14.22 -19.25
N VAL A 156 9.79 -13.06 -19.68
CA VAL A 156 8.44 -12.87 -20.23
C VAL A 156 8.21 -13.75 -21.45
N GLU A 157 9.13 -13.74 -22.42
CA GLU A 157 9.04 -14.55 -23.64
C GLU A 157 9.11 -16.05 -23.35
N GLY A 158 9.88 -16.47 -22.35
CA GLY A 158 9.87 -17.85 -21.85
C GLY A 158 8.54 -18.29 -21.25
N LEU A 159 7.80 -17.37 -20.61
CA LEU A 159 6.44 -17.63 -20.11
C LEU A 159 5.41 -17.66 -21.25
N LEU A 160 5.47 -16.70 -22.19
CA LEU A 160 4.61 -16.64 -23.38
C LEU A 160 4.76 -17.89 -24.27
N GLY A 161 5.99 -18.39 -24.43
CA GLY A 161 6.29 -19.57 -25.25
C GLY A 161 5.78 -20.91 -24.69
N SER A 162 5.36 -20.94 -23.42
CA SER A 162 4.84 -22.16 -22.78
C SER A 162 3.41 -22.47 -23.25
N ARG A 163 3.27 -23.44 -24.18
CA ARG A 163 1.98 -23.98 -24.64
C ARG A 163 1.19 -24.76 -23.57
N ALA A 164 1.75 -25.00 -22.38
CA ALA A 164 1.05 -25.68 -21.29
C ALA A 164 0.07 -24.72 -20.58
N ARG A 165 -1.12 -25.21 -20.24
CA ARG A 165 -2.08 -24.46 -19.40
C ARG A 165 -1.44 -24.13 -18.05
N ARG A 166 -1.59 -22.88 -17.62
CA ARG A 166 -1.17 -22.33 -16.33
C ARG A 166 -2.40 -21.71 -15.67
N ARG A 167 -2.47 -21.72 -14.34
CA ARG A 167 -3.42 -20.92 -13.56
C ARG A 167 -2.62 -20.02 -12.62
N VAL A 168 -2.95 -18.75 -12.60
CA VAL A 168 -2.30 -17.72 -11.78
C VAL A 168 -3.42 -16.83 -11.26
N SER A 169 -3.54 -16.69 -9.94
CA SER A 169 -4.52 -15.79 -9.31
C SER A 169 -3.93 -14.40 -9.05
N SER A 170 -2.61 -14.29 -8.82
CA SER A 170 -1.91 -13.01 -8.62
C SER A 170 -0.73 -12.84 -9.58
N LEU A 171 -0.70 -11.76 -10.35
CA LEU A 171 0.39 -11.39 -11.24
C LEU A 171 0.89 -9.98 -10.93
N ARG A 172 2.19 -9.86 -10.64
CA ARG A 172 2.87 -8.59 -10.39
C ARG A 172 3.99 -8.39 -11.40
N LEU A 173 4.05 -7.22 -12.01
CA LEU A 173 4.97 -6.85 -13.07
C LEU A 173 5.57 -5.48 -12.78
N GLU A 174 6.87 -5.42 -12.47
CA GLU A 174 7.62 -4.15 -12.43
C GLU A 174 8.63 -4.12 -13.58
N PHE A 175 8.50 -3.15 -14.51
CA PHE A 175 9.33 -3.06 -15.71
C PHE A 175 9.73 -1.63 -16.05
N PHE A 176 10.75 -1.45 -16.90
CA PHE A 176 11.12 -0.13 -17.41
C PHE A 176 10.38 0.21 -18.70
N ILE A 177 9.82 1.41 -18.76
CA ILE A 177 9.20 1.97 -19.97
C ILE A 177 10.30 2.18 -21.01
N THR A 178 10.24 1.36 -22.05
CA THR A 178 11.19 1.29 -23.15
C THR A 178 10.42 1.04 -24.44
N GLY A 179 11.03 1.28 -25.61
CA GLY A 179 10.36 1.13 -26.92
C GLY A 179 9.92 -0.29 -27.31
N ASN A 180 9.92 -1.28 -26.39
CA ASN A 180 9.47 -2.65 -26.66
C ASN A 180 8.69 -3.25 -25.45
N THR A 181 7.72 -2.51 -24.92
CA THR A 181 6.78 -3.02 -23.90
C THR A 181 5.73 -3.98 -24.48
N GLY A 182 5.67 -4.18 -25.80
CA GLY A 182 4.73 -5.09 -26.46
C GLY A 182 4.90 -6.58 -26.10
N CYS A 183 6.01 -6.98 -25.47
CA CYS A 183 6.12 -8.27 -24.79
C CYS A 183 5.30 -8.33 -23.49
N VAL A 184 5.28 -7.23 -22.73
CA VAL A 184 4.58 -7.10 -21.43
C VAL A 184 3.07 -7.03 -21.65
N ASN A 185 2.61 -6.25 -22.63
CA ASN A 185 1.17 -6.14 -22.94
C ASN A 185 0.58 -7.50 -23.33
N ARG A 186 1.29 -8.27 -24.16
CA ARG A 186 0.91 -9.66 -24.50
C ARG A 186 0.87 -10.59 -23.28
N LEU A 187 1.78 -10.42 -22.32
CA LEU A 187 1.77 -11.20 -21.07
C LEU A 187 0.57 -10.85 -20.20
N ILE A 188 0.23 -9.56 -20.08
CA ILE A 188 -0.95 -9.10 -19.33
C ILE A 188 -2.20 -9.71 -19.96
N SER A 189 -2.41 -9.58 -21.27
CA SER A 189 -3.60 -10.15 -21.93
C SER A 189 -3.66 -11.66 -21.85
N GLN A 190 -2.52 -12.38 -22.02
CA GLN A 190 -2.51 -13.84 -21.83
C GLN A 190 -2.82 -14.25 -20.38
N ALA A 191 -2.36 -13.48 -19.39
CA ALA A 191 -2.66 -13.76 -17.99
C ALA A 191 -4.14 -13.54 -17.65
N MET A 192 -4.74 -12.45 -18.17
CA MET A 192 -6.16 -12.19 -18.01
C MET A 192 -7.04 -13.20 -18.75
N ASP A 193 -6.86 -13.35 -20.07
CA ASP A 193 -7.75 -14.15 -20.93
C ASP A 193 -7.53 -15.67 -20.76
N ALA A 194 -6.32 -16.13 -20.37
CA ALA A 194 -5.97 -17.56 -20.38
C ALA A 194 -5.43 -18.15 -19.07
N TRP A 195 -4.95 -17.34 -18.10
CA TRP A 195 -4.52 -17.86 -16.78
C TRP A 195 -5.57 -17.63 -15.69
N GLY A 196 -6.46 -16.65 -15.87
CA GLY A 196 -7.56 -16.34 -14.95
C GLY A 196 -7.10 -15.59 -13.70
N VAL A 197 -6.36 -14.49 -13.89
CA VAL A 197 -5.85 -13.63 -12.80
C VAL A 197 -6.97 -12.85 -12.11
N ASP A 198 -6.97 -12.88 -10.78
CA ASP A 198 -7.90 -12.17 -9.90
C ASP A 198 -7.25 -10.90 -9.28
N ASP A 199 -5.91 -10.84 -9.19
CA ASP A 199 -5.08 -9.76 -8.65
C ASP A 199 -3.94 -9.39 -9.62
N LEU A 200 -3.94 -8.16 -10.15
CA LEU A 200 -2.96 -7.67 -11.13
C LEU A 200 -2.29 -6.38 -10.67
N GLU A 201 -0.97 -6.42 -10.45
CA GLU A 201 -0.13 -5.25 -10.15
C GLU A 201 0.82 -4.99 -11.33
N VAL A 202 0.73 -3.81 -11.98
CA VAL A 202 1.54 -3.42 -13.14
C VAL A 202 2.20 -2.07 -12.87
N ILE A 203 3.49 -2.07 -12.54
CA ILE A 203 4.29 -0.88 -12.27
C ILE A 203 5.29 -0.67 -13.42
N ALA A 204 4.97 0.28 -14.29
CA ALA A 204 5.83 0.74 -15.36
C ALA A 204 6.70 1.91 -14.87
N ARG A 205 7.98 1.67 -14.60
CA ARG A 205 8.91 2.72 -14.17
C ARG A 205 9.48 3.50 -15.36
N PRO A 206 9.57 4.84 -15.30
CA PRO A 206 10.42 5.60 -16.22
C PRO A 206 11.89 5.17 -16.10
N THR A 207 12.67 5.30 -17.19
CA THR A 207 14.14 5.15 -17.13
C THR A 207 14.76 6.44 -16.58
N PHE A 208 15.99 6.39 -16.05
CA PHE A 208 16.63 7.60 -15.48
C PHE A 208 16.80 8.78 -16.47
N ARG A 209 16.60 8.55 -17.78
CA ARG A 209 16.66 9.57 -18.85
C ARG A 209 15.29 10.07 -19.33
N GLN A 210 14.20 9.33 -19.09
CA GLN A 210 12.92 9.56 -19.76
C GLN A 210 11.76 9.42 -18.78
N GLN A 211 11.10 10.54 -18.48
CA GLN A 211 9.77 10.57 -17.85
C GLN A 211 8.71 10.26 -18.92
N THR A 212 8.70 9.02 -19.39
CA THR A 212 7.65 8.47 -20.25
C THR A 212 6.63 7.70 -19.43
N VAL A 213 5.46 7.45 -20.02
CA VAL A 213 4.29 6.83 -19.40
C VAL A 213 3.95 5.56 -20.18
N HIS A 214 3.50 4.50 -19.50
CA HIS A 214 3.05 3.31 -20.20
C HIS A 214 1.60 3.42 -20.68
N ALA A 215 1.41 3.51 -22.00
CA ALA A 215 0.10 3.37 -22.63
C ALA A 215 -0.20 1.90 -22.95
N PHE A 216 -1.43 1.48 -22.65
CA PHE A 216 -1.96 0.18 -23.05
C PHE A 216 -2.42 0.19 -24.53
N PRO A 217 -2.58 -0.98 -25.17
CA PRO A 217 -3.21 -1.08 -26.48
C PRO A 217 -4.67 -0.60 -26.48
N SER A 218 -5.26 -0.42 -27.66
CA SER A 218 -6.68 -0.01 -27.80
C SER A 218 -7.70 -0.99 -27.19
N HIS A 219 -7.32 -2.26 -27.00
CA HIS A 219 -8.11 -3.26 -26.28
C HIS A 219 -7.86 -3.28 -24.76
N GLY A 220 -7.09 -2.32 -24.22
CA GLY A 220 -6.77 -2.26 -22.79
C GLY A 220 -5.93 -3.44 -22.32
N LEU A 221 -6.33 -4.08 -21.22
CA LEU A 221 -5.56 -5.16 -20.58
C LEU A 221 -5.83 -6.54 -21.20
N CYS A 222 -7.03 -6.81 -21.72
CA CYS A 222 -7.47 -8.14 -22.13
C CYS A 222 -8.52 -8.10 -23.26
N SER A 223 -8.75 -9.25 -23.90
CA SER A 223 -9.64 -9.37 -25.06
C SER A 223 -11.12 -9.36 -24.69
N SER A 224 -11.46 -9.68 -23.43
CA SER A 224 -12.85 -9.86 -22.98
C SER A 224 -13.09 -9.40 -21.52
N PRO A 225 -13.04 -8.08 -21.23
CA PRO A 225 -13.06 -7.55 -19.87
C PRO A 225 -14.28 -7.98 -19.03
N ARG A 226 -15.43 -8.13 -19.66
CA ARG A 226 -16.69 -8.56 -19.02
C ARG A 226 -16.69 -10.02 -18.55
N LEU A 227 -15.76 -10.83 -19.05
CA LEU A 227 -15.53 -12.23 -18.63
C LEU A 227 -14.34 -12.37 -17.67
N SER A 228 -13.65 -11.26 -17.38
CA SER A 228 -12.51 -11.21 -16.47
C SER A 228 -12.93 -11.47 -15.02
N ARG A 229 -12.04 -12.10 -14.25
CA ARG A 229 -12.19 -12.35 -12.81
C ARG A 229 -11.48 -11.32 -11.94
N LEU A 230 -10.87 -10.32 -12.56
CA LEU A 230 -10.05 -9.29 -11.92
C LEU A 230 -10.83 -8.58 -10.81
N GLN A 231 -10.44 -8.80 -9.56
CA GLN A 231 -10.98 -8.15 -8.36
C GLN A 231 -10.08 -7.00 -7.88
N ASN A 232 -8.76 -7.16 -8.03
CA ASN A 232 -7.76 -6.20 -7.58
C ASN A 232 -6.89 -5.75 -8.76
N LEU A 233 -6.86 -4.45 -9.03
CA LEU A 233 -6.00 -3.86 -10.06
C LEU A 233 -5.15 -2.74 -9.46
N LYS A 234 -3.83 -2.84 -9.63
CA LYS A 234 -2.89 -1.75 -9.32
C LYS A 234 -2.10 -1.36 -10.56
N LEU A 235 -2.12 -0.07 -10.90
CA LEU A 235 -1.42 0.50 -12.04
C LEU A 235 -0.45 1.58 -11.55
N GLY A 236 0.85 1.38 -11.76
CA GLY A 236 1.93 2.31 -11.46
C GLY A 236 2.55 2.87 -12.74
N GLY A 237 2.62 4.20 -12.92
CA GLY A 237 3.29 4.82 -14.09
C GLY A 237 2.63 4.54 -15.45
N CYS A 238 1.35 4.16 -15.44
CA CYS A 238 0.54 3.83 -16.61
C CYS A 238 -0.51 4.91 -16.87
N VAL A 239 -1.01 4.99 -18.11
CA VAL A 239 -2.24 5.74 -18.44
C VAL A 239 -3.47 4.96 -17.91
N ILE A 240 -4.49 5.68 -17.42
CA ILE A 240 -5.75 5.11 -16.95
C ILE A 240 -6.46 4.41 -18.14
N PRO A 241 -6.79 3.10 -18.07
CA PRO A 241 -7.49 2.43 -19.16
C PRO A 241 -8.94 2.90 -19.29
N HIS A 242 -9.35 3.37 -20.47
CA HIS A 242 -10.71 3.84 -20.72
C HIS A 242 -11.80 2.76 -20.53
N LEU A 243 -11.42 1.48 -20.57
CA LEU A 243 -12.30 0.31 -20.45
C LEU A 243 -12.46 -0.23 -19.02
N LEU A 244 -12.02 0.49 -17.97
CA LEU A 244 -12.15 0.04 -16.57
C LEU A 244 -13.59 -0.33 -16.18
N HIS A 245 -14.58 0.38 -16.74
CA HIS A 245 -16.01 0.15 -16.51
C HIS A 245 -16.52 -1.23 -16.97
N GLU A 246 -15.82 -1.91 -17.88
CA GLU A 246 -16.20 -3.24 -18.37
C GLU A 246 -15.77 -4.38 -17.42
N TYR A 247 -14.93 -4.11 -16.42
CA TYR A 247 -14.46 -5.11 -15.45
C TYR A 247 -15.46 -5.22 -14.29
N HIS A 248 -16.58 -5.89 -14.53
CA HIS A 248 -17.68 -6.03 -13.57
C HIS A 248 -17.31 -6.73 -12.25
N ALA A 249 -16.19 -7.47 -12.21
CA ALA A 249 -15.65 -8.11 -11.01
C ALA A 249 -14.72 -7.22 -10.16
N LEU A 250 -14.32 -6.04 -10.67
CA LEU A 250 -13.27 -5.20 -10.08
C LEU A 250 -13.77 -4.46 -8.83
N THR A 251 -13.30 -4.85 -7.65
CA THR A 251 -13.67 -4.23 -6.37
C THR A 251 -12.60 -3.28 -5.82
N ARG A 252 -11.33 -3.45 -6.21
CA ARG A 252 -10.20 -2.63 -5.72
C ARG A 252 -9.37 -2.08 -6.87
N LEU A 253 -9.23 -0.76 -6.91
CA LEU A 253 -8.36 -0.05 -7.84
C LEU A 253 -7.32 0.79 -7.09
N VAL A 254 -6.06 0.65 -7.49
CA VAL A 254 -4.93 1.45 -6.99
C VAL A 254 -4.23 2.11 -8.16
N LEU A 255 -4.41 3.40 -8.33
CA LEU A 255 -3.68 4.24 -9.28
C LEU A 255 -2.47 4.84 -8.55
N GLN A 256 -1.27 4.60 -9.08
CA GLN A 256 0.01 5.06 -8.52
C GLN A 256 0.87 5.73 -9.60
N ASP A 257 1.57 6.82 -9.26
CA ASP A 257 2.49 7.53 -10.17
C ASP A 257 1.87 7.84 -11.55
N VAL A 258 0.55 8.08 -11.60
CA VAL A 258 -0.20 8.26 -12.85
C VAL A 258 0.12 9.63 -13.44
N ALA A 259 0.38 9.62 -14.75
CA ALA A 259 0.74 10.79 -15.52
C ALA A 259 -0.33 11.88 -15.51
N GLU A 260 0.10 13.10 -15.83
CA GLU A 260 -0.74 14.27 -16.00
C GLU A 260 -1.93 13.95 -16.93
N SER A 261 -3.10 13.83 -16.31
CA SER A 261 -4.36 13.43 -16.95
C SER A 261 -5.43 14.50 -16.63
N PRO A 262 -6.42 14.73 -17.50
CA PRO A 262 -7.48 15.71 -17.21
C PRO A 262 -8.36 15.23 -16.04
N PRO A 263 -9.06 16.12 -15.31
CA PRO A 263 -9.96 15.76 -14.21
C PRO A 263 -10.93 14.65 -14.62
N ALA A 264 -11.58 14.80 -15.78
CA ALA A 264 -12.53 13.85 -16.38
C ALA A 264 -12.00 12.40 -16.52
N ALA A 265 -10.68 12.19 -16.61
CA ALA A 265 -10.10 10.85 -16.66
C ALA A 265 -10.04 10.17 -15.28
N TYR A 266 -10.02 10.95 -14.20
CA TYR A 266 -10.18 10.46 -12.83
C TYR A 266 -11.66 10.41 -12.43
N GLU A 267 -12.46 11.44 -12.75
CA GLU A 267 -13.89 11.53 -12.45
C GLU A 267 -14.64 10.34 -13.06
N GLY A 268 -14.39 10.04 -14.34
CA GLY A 268 -14.95 8.87 -15.03
C GLY A 268 -14.61 7.51 -14.40
N VAL A 269 -13.62 7.41 -13.50
CA VAL A 269 -13.36 6.19 -12.71
C VAL A 269 -14.40 6.01 -11.60
N PHE A 270 -14.83 7.11 -10.97
CA PHE A 270 -15.87 7.09 -9.93
C PHE A 270 -17.25 6.88 -10.57
N ASP A 271 -17.54 7.61 -11.66
CA ASP A 271 -18.85 7.60 -12.32
C ASP A 271 -19.13 6.28 -13.04
N SER A 272 -18.13 5.73 -13.74
CA SER A 272 -18.33 4.57 -14.64
C SER A 272 -18.11 3.21 -13.99
N CYS A 273 -17.63 3.16 -12.73
CA CYS A 273 -17.27 1.92 -12.06
C CYS A 273 -17.95 1.78 -10.67
N PRO A 274 -19.30 1.79 -10.59
CA PRO A 274 -20.04 1.77 -9.33
C PRO A 274 -19.78 0.52 -8.47
N GLN A 275 -19.26 -0.57 -9.05
CA GLN A 275 -18.87 -1.78 -8.36
C GLN A 275 -17.59 -1.66 -7.49
N LEU A 276 -16.82 -0.59 -7.65
CA LEU A 276 -15.60 -0.36 -6.86
C LEU A 276 -15.96 -0.15 -5.38
N GLN A 277 -15.19 -0.78 -4.50
CA GLN A 277 -15.30 -0.65 -3.04
C GLN A 277 -14.10 0.06 -2.43
N VAL A 278 -12.92 -0.05 -3.08
CA VAL A 278 -11.66 0.54 -2.60
C VAL A 278 -10.96 1.26 -3.76
N VAL A 279 -10.76 2.57 -3.62
CA VAL A 279 -10.06 3.41 -4.61
C VAL A 279 -8.89 4.14 -3.94
N HIS A 280 -7.68 3.85 -4.39
CA HIS A 280 -6.46 4.53 -3.93
C HIS A 280 -5.86 5.33 -5.09
N LEU A 281 -5.70 6.64 -4.91
CA LEU A 281 -4.94 7.55 -5.78
C LEU A 281 -3.63 7.92 -5.07
N LYS A 282 -2.48 7.65 -5.68
CA LYS A 282 -1.16 7.81 -5.05
C LYS A 282 -0.16 8.45 -6.00
N SER A 283 0.31 9.67 -5.70
CA SER A 283 1.20 10.44 -6.58
C SER A 283 0.69 10.59 -8.02
N CYS A 284 -0.63 10.75 -8.16
CA CYS A 284 -1.31 11.04 -9.41
C CYS A 284 -1.24 12.54 -9.73
N LEU A 285 -1.10 12.89 -11.02
CA LEU A 285 -1.01 14.27 -11.49
C LEU A 285 -2.24 14.68 -12.30
N CYS A 286 -2.72 15.90 -12.11
CA CYS A 286 -3.80 16.49 -12.92
C CYS A 286 -3.38 17.87 -13.45
N GLY A 287 -3.85 18.22 -14.65
CA GLY A 287 -3.25 19.26 -15.51
C GLY A 287 -3.37 20.71 -15.06
N GLY A 288 -2.63 21.10 -14.01
CA GLY A 288 -2.51 22.47 -13.53
C GLY A 288 -3.06 22.69 -12.12
N ARG A 289 -2.50 23.68 -11.41
CA ARG A 289 -2.84 23.97 -10.00
C ARG A 289 -4.28 24.46 -9.80
N ASP A 290 -4.85 25.10 -10.81
CA ASP A 290 -6.19 25.69 -10.75
C ASP A 290 -7.28 24.69 -11.18
N MET A 291 -6.92 23.44 -11.51
CA MET A 291 -7.88 22.40 -11.87
C MET A 291 -8.63 21.89 -10.64
N VAL A 292 -9.96 21.96 -10.75
CA VAL A 292 -10.91 21.30 -9.85
C VAL A 292 -11.22 19.90 -10.38
N MET A 293 -11.30 18.92 -9.49
CA MET A 293 -11.79 17.57 -9.75
C MET A 293 -12.98 17.32 -8.82
N VAL A 294 -14.12 16.91 -9.36
CA VAL A 294 -15.37 16.69 -8.61
C VAL A 294 -15.69 15.20 -8.55
N VAL A 295 -15.87 14.66 -7.34
CA VAL A 295 -16.33 13.27 -7.13
C VAL A 295 -17.79 13.29 -6.73
N ASP A 296 -18.66 12.89 -7.66
CA ASP A 296 -20.12 12.93 -7.53
C ASP A 296 -20.73 11.60 -8.02
N ALA A 297 -20.62 10.55 -7.20
CA ALA A 297 -20.91 9.18 -7.59
C ALA A 297 -22.00 8.54 -6.71
N PRO A 298 -23.26 9.01 -6.78
CA PRO A 298 -24.37 8.60 -5.90
C PRO A 298 -24.74 7.10 -6.01
N SER A 299 -24.38 6.42 -7.10
CA SER A 299 -24.59 4.98 -7.29
C SER A 299 -23.46 4.10 -6.72
N SER A 300 -22.38 4.71 -6.24
CA SER A 300 -21.12 4.05 -5.95
C SER A 300 -21.13 3.20 -4.67
N GLN A 301 -20.48 2.04 -4.73
CA GLN A 301 -20.24 1.15 -3.59
C GLN A 301 -18.90 1.41 -2.88
N ILE A 302 -18.22 2.54 -3.19
CA ILE A 302 -16.92 2.88 -2.59
C ILE A 302 -17.06 3.07 -1.08
N ARG A 303 -16.29 2.27 -0.33
CA ARG A 303 -16.18 2.29 1.14
C ARG A 303 -14.85 2.86 1.62
N GLU A 304 -13.79 2.75 0.81
CA GLU A 304 -12.45 3.21 1.16
C GLU A 304 -11.88 4.09 0.04
N LEU A 305 -11.67 5.38 0.33
CA LEU A 305 -10.98 6.32 -0.55
C LEU A 305 -9.66 6.77 0.09
N VAL A 306 -8.55 6.61 -0.62
CA VAL A 306 -7.22 7.07 -0.18
C VAL A 306 -6.63 7.98 -1.26
N VAL A 307 -6.24 9.19 -0.90
CA VAL A 307 -5.57 10.16 -1.78
C VAL A 307 -4.24 10.58 -1.13
N ASP A 308 -3.13 10.20 -1.74
CA ASP A 308 -1.78 10.30 -1.14
C ASP A 308 -0.84 11.03 -2.11
N LYS A 309 -0.38 12.22 -1.75
CA LYS A 309 0.59 13.06 -2.47
C LYS A 309 0.25 13.26 -3.95
N CYS A 310 -1.04 13.34 -4.28
CA CYS A 310 -1.52 13.64 -5.62
C CYS A 310 -1.49 15.16 -5.85
N GLU A 311 -0.82 15.59 -6.93
CA GLU A 311 -0.80 16.98 -7.38
C GLU A 311 -2.02 17.22 -8.27
N ILE A 312 -3.18 17.23 -7.62
CA ILE A 312 -4.49 17.52 -8.18
C ILE A 312 -4.99 18.77 -7.46
N GLY A 313 -5.24 19.85 -8.19
CA GLY A 313 -5.33 21.22 -7.67
C GLY A 313 -6.25 21.38 -6.47
N SER A 314 -7.52 21.01 -6.62
CA SER A 314 -8.47 20.84 -5.51
C SER A 314 -9.48 19.74 -5.85
N ILE A 315 -9.62 18.75 -4.97
CA ILE A 315 -10.60 17.67 -5.12
C ILE A 315 -11.80 17.99 -4.23
N TRP A 316 -12.99 18.01 -4.82
CA TRP A 316 -14.25 18.29 -4.13
C TRP A 316 -15.09 17.01 -4.10
N LEU A 317 -15.49 16.58 -2.90
CA LEU A 317 -16.35 15.42 -2.71
C LEU A 317 -17.81 15.92 -2.57
N ARG A 318 -18.70 15.46 -3.44
CA ARG A 318 -20.14 15.80 -3.41
C ARG A 318 -21.01 14.66 -2.88
N ASP A 319 -20.92 13.47 -3.46
CA ASP A 319 -21.71 12.30 -3.02
C ASP A 319 -20.92 10.99 -3.14
N LEU A 320 -20.76 10.29 -2.01
CA LEU A 320 -20.23 8.93 -1.89
C LEU A 320 -20.95 8.25 -0.71
N PRO A 321 -22.18 7.73 -0.90
CA PRO A 321 -23.07 7.45 0.22
C PRO A 321 -22.61 6.27 1.08
N ASN A 322 -21.83 5.35 0.50
CA ASN A 322 -21.30 4.15 1.15
C ASN A 322 -19.88 4.33 1.75
N LEU A 323 -19.31 5.55 1.71
CA LEU A 323 -17.93 5.80 2.14
C LEU A 323 -17.77 5.58 3.65
N GLU A 324 -17.04 4.53 4.06
CA GLU A 324 -16.73 4.22 5.46
C GLU A 324 -15.45 4.91 5.95
N ARG A 325 -14.45 5.02 5.07
CA ARG A 325 -13.06 5.42 5.37
C ARG A 325 -12.51 6.37 4.32
N LEU A 326 -11.94 7.49 4.77
CA LEU A 326 -11.30 8.49 3.92
C LEU A 326 -9.88 8.80 4.42
N ALA A 327 -8.88 8.72 3.56
CA ALA A 327 -7.52 9.19 3.87
C ALA A 327 -7.08 10.26 2.87
N SER A 328 -6.63 11.42 3.37
CA SER A 328 -5.91 12.41 2.57
C SER A 328 -4.53 12.67 3.15
N LEU A 329 -3.48 12.37 2.39
CA LEU A 329 -2.08 12.44 2.81
C LEU A 329 -1.30 13.38 1.89
N GLY A 330 -1.35 14.68 2.16
CA GLY A 330 -0.67 15.73 1.39
C GLY A 330 -1.49 16.35 0.25
N THR A 331 -2.72 15.87 0.00
CA THR A 331 -3.61 16.41 -1.03
C THR A 331 -4.76 17.24 -0.41
N ARG A 332 -5.29 18.20 -1.17
CA ARG A 332 -6.39 19.08 -0.75
C ARG A 332 -7.73 18.45 -1.14
N LEU A 333 -8.47 17.96 -0.14
CA LEU A 333 -9.87 17.58 -0.26
C LEU A 333 -10.75 18.69 0.35
N PHE A 334 -11.91 18.90 -0.26
CA PHE A 334 -13.01 19.75 0.20
C PHE A 334 -14.32 18.95 0.16
N PHE A 335 -15.27 19.30 1.03
CA PHE A 335 -16.61 18.72 1.04
C PHE A 335 -17.60 19.76 0.52
N GLU A 336 -18.36 19.40 -0.50
CA GLU A 336 -19.35 20.29 -1.13
C GLU A 336 -20.77 20.04 -0.60
N SER A 337 -20.95 18.97 0.18
CA SER A 337 -22.23 18.45 0.68
C SER A 337 -22.00 17.62 1.96
N THR A 338 -23.07 17.23 2.64
CA THR A 338 -23.06 16.32 3.81
C THR A 338 -23.36 14.86 3.46
N ALA A 339 -23.33 14.49 2.17
CA ALA A 339 -23.71 13.17 1.66
C ALA A 339 -22.66 12.05 1.91
N PHE A 340 -22.22 11.92 3.17
CA PHE A 340 -21.26 10.91 3.64
C PHE A 340 -21.76 10.20 4.91
N PRO A 341 -23.01 9.68 4.95
CA PRO A 341 -23.65 9.17 6.18
C PRO A 341 -22.98 7.91 6.76
N CYS A 342 -22.19 7.21 5.96
CA CYS A 342 -21.40 6.05 6.38
C CYS A 342 -20.00 6.39 6.91
N LEU A 343 -19.54 7.65 6.83
CA LEU A 343 -18.13 7.99 7.10
C LEU A 343 -17.82 7.91 8.60
N ARG A 344 -17.03 6.90 8.98
CA ARG A 344 -16.65 6.65 10.39
C ARG A 344 -15.18 6.91 10.68
N GLN A 345 -14.30 6.77 9.69
CA GLN A 345 -12.85 6.91 9.89
C GLN A 345 -12.26 7.92 8.90
N TRP A 346 -11.61 8.97 9.42
CA TRP A 346 -10.90 9.94 8.60
C TRP A 346 -9.45 10.06 9.04
N SER A 347 -8.52 9.86 8.10
CA SER A 347 -7.10 10.12 8.26
C SER A 347 -6.68 11.31 7.41
N LEU A 348 -6.01 12.27 8.05
CA LEU A 348 -5.55 13.50 7.43
C LEU A 348 -4.10 13.75 7.80
N ALA A 349 -3.24 13.81 6.80
CA ALA A 349 -1.94 14.47 6.91
C ALA A 349 -1.89 15.58 5.86
N ARG A 350 -1.48 16.79 6.25
CA ARG A 350 -1.22 17.86 5.28
C ARG A 350 0.14 18.45 5.58
N CYS A 351 0.98 18.52 4.54
CA CYS A 351 2.27 19.19 4.62
C CYS A 351 2.06 20.65 4.22
N HIS A 352 2.35 21.59 5.12
CA HIS A 352 2.24 23.01 4.82
C HIS A 352 3.49 23.80 5.19
N GLY A 353 3.87 24.71 4.30
CA GLY A 353 4.98 25.64 4.45
C GLY A 353 6.16 25.32 3.55
N VAL A 354 7.20 26.15 3.68
CA VAL A 354 8.40 26.11 2.85
C VAL A 354 9.63 26.22 3.75
N ASP A 355 10.66 25.42 3.46
CA ASP A 355 11.98 25.47 4.14
C ASP A 355 12.79 26.75 3.83
N LEU A 356 12.17 27.75 3.20
CA LEU A 356 12.75 29.04 2.84
C LEU A 356 11.97 30.14 3.55
N ASP A 357 12.47 30.57 4.72
CA ASP A 357 11.77 31.45 5.67
C ASP A 357 11.10 32.67 5.04
N GLY A 358 11.80 33.34 4.11
CA GLY A 358 11.36 34.56 3.44
C GLY A 358 10.07 34.45 2.61
N PHE A 359 9.53 33.24 2.40
CA PHE A 359 8.25 33.02 1.73
C PHE A 359 7.10 32.59 2.65
N ARG A 360 7.38 32.12 3.87
CA ARG A 360 6.36 31.54 4.79
C ARG A 360 5.19 32.49 5.05
N GLN A 361 5.49 33.73 5.44
CA GLN A 361 4.48 34.77 5.69
C GLN A 361 3.57 35.07 4.49
N ARG A 362 4.04 34.81 3.26
CA ARG A 362 3.33 35.15 2.02
C ARG A 362 2.29 34.12 1.59
N PHE A 363 2.30 32.93 2.21
CA PHE A 363 1.44 31.80 1.83
C PHE A 363 0.70 31.16 3.02
N ARG A 364 0.60 31.86 4.18
CA ARG A 364 -0.20 31.39 5.33
C ARG A 364 -1.68 31.26 4.96
N GLN A 365 -2.11 30.04 4.69
CA GLN A 365 -3.51 29.68 4.48
C GLN A 365 -4.06 29.05 5.76
N HIS A 366 -4.65 29.89 6.61
CA HIS A 366 -5.38 29.45 7.78
C HIS A 366 -6.69 28.79 7.34
N LEU A 367 -6.90 27.53 7.71
CA LEU A 367 -8.16 26.82 7.52
C LEU A 367 -8.88 26.73 8.87
N GLU A 368 -10.10 27.25 8.92
CA GLU A 368 -10.94 27.18 10.11
C GLU A 368 -11.50 25.76 10.29
N LEU A 369 -11.53 25.27 11.54
CA LEU A 369 -12.04 23.94 11.87
C LEU A 369 -13.50 23.72 11.43
N ASP A 370 -14.35 24.74 11.51
CA ASP A 370 -15.76 24.66 11.14
C ASP A 370 -15.94 24.32 9.66
N LEU A 371 -15.25 25.06 8.77
CA LEU A 371 -15.24 24.85 7.32
C LEU A 371 -14.66 23.49 6.91
N PHE A 372 -13.87 22.87 7.80
CA PHE A 372 -13.15 21.65 7.50
C PHE A 372 -13.83 20.39 8.05
N LEU A 373 -14.47 20.47 9.22
CA LEU A 373 -15.07 19.32 9.92
C LEU A 373 -16.61 19.29 9.85
N GLY A 374 -17.26 20.45 9.68
CA GLY A 374 -18.72 20.61 9.81
C GLY A 374 -19.57 19.76 8.85
N HIS A 375 -18.98 19.25 7.77
CA HIS A 375 -19.63 18.36 6.82
C HIS A 375 -19.63 16.88 7.23
N THR A 376 -19.00 16.52 8.36
CA THR A 376 -18.69 15.12 8.73
C THR A 376 -19.04 14.70 10.18
N PRO A 377 -20.27 14.94 10.68
CA PRO A 377 -20.64 14.74 12.09
C PRO A 377 -20.69 13.28 12.57
N ASP A 378 -20.69 12.30 11.65
CA ASP A 378 -20.82 10.88 11.93
C ASP A 378 -19.48 10.15 12.21
N ILE A 379 -18.35 10.85 12.08
CA ILE A 379 -17.02 10.29 12.29
C ILE A 379 -16.84 9.81 13.75
N THR A 380 -16.29 8.59 13.91
CA THR A 380 -15.94 7.99 15.20
C THR A 380 -14.43 7.97 15.45
N ASP A 381 -13.62 7.95 14.40
CA ASP A 381 -12.15 7.93 14.46
C ASP A 381 -11.55 9.03 13.57
N LEU A 382 -10.70 9.88 14.14
CA LEU A 382 -10.05 10.99 13.43
C LEU A 382 -8.54 11.02 13.71
N ILE A 383 -7.73 11.04 12.64
CA ILE A 383 -6.28 11.23 12.69
C ILE A 383 -5.95 12.54 11.98
N ILE A 384 -5.26 13.46 12.66
CA ILE A 384 -4.74 14.71 12.09
C ILE A 384 -3.22 14.74 12.32
N ARG A 385 -2.44 14.76 11.24
CA ARG A 385 -0.98 14.95 11.25
C ARG A 385 -0.60 16.32 10.71
N PHE A 386 0.07 17.11 11.54
CA PHE A 386 0.59 18.43 11.22
C PHE A 386 1.99 18.32 10.64
N THR A 387 2.09 18.11 9.32
CA THR A 387 3.40 18.04 8.66
C THR A 387 3.81 19.38 8.06
N GLY A 388 5.12 19.66 8.02
CA GLY A 388 5.66 20.96 7.61
C GLY A 388 5.65 22.01 8.74
N PRO A 389 6.36 23.15 8.57
CA PRO A 389 6.56 24.14 9.63
C PRO A 389 5.36 25.08 9.86
N ASP A 390 4.56 25.36 8.83
CA ASP A 390 3.53 26.40 8.91
C ASP A 390 2.23 25.89 9.54
N ARG A 391 1.64 26.72 10.41
CA ARG A 391 0.32 26.45 11.00
C ARG A 391 -0.80 26.66 9.99
N TRP A 392 -1.40 25.55 9.54
CA TRP A 392 -2.47 25.52 8.54
C TRP A 392 -3.87 25.27 9.09
N ILE A 393 -4.02 24.86 10.37
CA ILE A 393 -5.31 24.85 11.07
C ILE A 393 -5.36 25.98 12.10
N VAL A 394 -6.44 26.74 12.06
CA VAL A 394 -6.84 27.68 13.11
C VAL A 394 -8.20 27.21 13.65
N PRO A 395 -8.38 27.04 14.97
CA PRO A 395 -9.69 26.77 15.53
C PRO A 395 -10.62 27.96 15.33
N SER A 396 -11.90 27.69 15.11
CA SER A 396 -12.96 28.69 15.08
C SER A 396 -13.12 29.36 16.45
N ILE A 397 -13.56 30.63 16.43
CA ILE A 397 -13.78 31.44 17.64
C ILE A 397 -15.07 31.01 18.37
N SER A 398 -15.95 30.24 17.71
CA SER A 398 -17.23 29.76 18.24
C SER A 398 -17.26 28.23 18.32
N PRO A 399 -17.22 27.62 19.53
CA PRO A 399 -17.19 26.17 19.69
C PRO A 399 -18.57 25.53 19.39
N SER A 400 -18.82 25.25 18.11
CA SER A 400 -19.94 24.42 17.68
C SER A 400 -19.64 22.93 17.89
N VAL A 401 -20.65 22.11 18.13
CA VAL A 401 -20.48 20.64 18.22
C VAL A 401 -20.36 20.04 16.82
N LEU A 402 -19.17 20.16 16.23
CA LEU A 402 -18.86 19.66 14.88
C LEU A 402 -18.78 18.12 14.81
N LEU A 403 -18.35 17.47 15.90
CA LEU A 403 -17.93 16.07 15.93
C LEU A 403 -18.66 15.28 17.05
N PRO A 404 -20.00 15.28 17.08
CA PRO A 404 -20.79 14.73 18.19
C PRO A 404 -20.56 13.23 18.45
N ASN A 405 -20.13 12.49 17.43
CA ASN A 405 -19.93 11.03 17.49
C ASN A 405 -18.46 10.60 17.65
N LEU A 406 -17.50 11.52 17.67
CA LEU A 406 -16.08 11.18 17.71
C LEU A 406 -15.69 10.49 19.02
N ARG A 407 -14.94 9.39 18.93
CA ARG A 407 -14.52 8.55 20.07
C ARG A 407 -13.02 8.44 20.22
N ARG A 408 -12.27 8.34 19.12
CA ARG A 408 -10.80 8.26 19.13
C ARG A 408 -10.22 9.38 18.28
N LEU A 409 -9.29 10.14 18.85
CA LEU A 409 -8.62 11.26 18.20
C LEU A 409 -7.10 11.13 18.34
N LEU A 410 -6.39 11.18 17.22
CA LEU A 410 -4.95 11.42 17.18
C LEU A 410 -4.68 12.82 16.61
N VAL A 411 -3.94 13.63 17.34
CA VAL A 411 -3.35 14.89 16.88
C VAL A 411 -1.83 14.74 16.92
N ALA A 412 -1.20 14.54 15.77
CA ALA A 412 0.21 14.20 15.69
C ALA A 412 1.06 15.27 14.99
N ASP A 413 2.34 15.27 15.35
CA ASP A 413 3.42 16.06 14.74
C ASP A 413 3.28 17.58 14.98
N VAL A 414 2.53 17.98 16.01
CA VAL A 414 2.35 19.39 16.39
C VAL A 414 3.70 20.01 16.74
N PRO A 415 4.19 21.03 16.02
CA PRO A 415 5.48 21.66 16.34
C PRO A 415 5.48 22.24 17.77
N SER A 416 6.56 22.02 18.52
CA SER A 416 6.71 22.53 19.90
C SER A 416 6.68 24.06 20.02
N SER A 417 6.86 24.78 18.91
CA SER A 417 6.73 26.24 18.80
C SER A 417 5.29 26.75 18.80
N TRP A 418 4.28 25.88 18.60
CA TRP A 418 2.86 26.27 18.60
C TRP A 418 2.29 26.31 20.03
N ASP A 419 1.24 27.10 20.25
CA ASP A 419 0.48 27.04 21.50
C ASP A 419 -0.27 25.71 21.66
N VAL A 420 0.34 24.76 22.35
CA VAL A 420 -0.24 23.44 22.69
C VAL A 420 -1.51 23.51 23.56
N SER A 421 -1.99 24.69 23.97
CA SER A 421 -3.30 24.83 24.62
C SER A 421 -4.49 24.63 23.67
N TRP A 422 -4.30 24.85 22.36
CA TRP A 422 -5.36 24.82 21.35
C TRP A 422 -6.24 23.55 21.28
N PRO A 423 -5.76 22.31 21.55
CA PRO A 423 -6.56 21.09 21.39
C PRO A 423 -7.76 21.00 22.33
N ARG A 424 -7.85 21.86 23.35
CA ARG A 424 -8.99 21.93 24.29
C ARG A 424 -10.34 22.06 23.59
N LEU A 425 -10.37 22.78 22.47
CA LEU A 425 -11.57 23.06 21.69
C LEU A 425 -12.09 21.79 21.01
N LEU A 426 -11.22 20.83 20.72
CA LEU A 426 -11.61 19.53 20.21
C LEU A 426 -12.42 18.75 21.25
N PHE A 427 -12.26 19.00 22.57
CA PHE A 427 -13.15 18.43 23.57
C PHE A 427 -14.55 19.04 23.52
N GLU A 428 -14.67 20.35 23.30
CA GLU A 428 -15.96 21.05 23.16
C GLU A 428 -16.68 20.65 21.87
N MET A 429 -15.93 20.50 20.77
CA MET A 429 -16.42 20.02 19.48
C MET A 429 -16.78 18.51 19.50
N ALA A 430 -16.15 17.71 20.37
CA ALA A 430 -16.33 16.25 20.47
C ALA A 430 -16.76 15.78 21.90
N PRO A 431 -18.03 15.98 22.30
CA PRO A 431 -18.55 15.54 23.60
C PRO A 431 -18.64 14.01 23.76
N SER A 432 -18.39 13.21 22.72
CA SER A 432 -18.35 11.74 22.80
C SER A 432 -16.95 11.15 23.02
N LEU A 433 -15.90 11.98 23.03
CA LEU A 433 -14.52 11.51 22.93
C LEU A 433 -14.13 10.57 24.09
N GLU A 434 -13.63 9.37 23.76
CA GLU A 434 -13.27 8.31 24.70
C GLU A 434 -11.75 8.20 24.91
N SER A 435 -10.95 8.47 23.86
CA SER A 435 -9.49 8.45 23.87
C SER A 435 -8.91 9.61 23.03
N PHE A 436 -7.94 10.34 23.58
CA PHE A 436 -7.25 11.44 22.91
C PHE A 436 -5.73 11.29 23.03
N HIS A 437 -5.06 11.17 21.89
CA HIS A 437 -3.60 11.05 21.79
C HIS A 437 -3.03 12.29 21.10
N ILE A 438 -1.97 12.87 21.67
CA ILE A 438 -1.23 13.99 21.10
C ILE A 438 0.27 13.68 21.00
N HIS A 439 0.86 13.96 19.83
CA HIS A 439 2.32 13.94 19.60
C HIS A 439 2.79 15.36 19.27
N ILE A 440 3.66 15.89 20.13
CA ILE A 440 4.36 17.16 19.98
C ILE A 440 5.74 16.85 19.38
N ALA A 441 6.06 17.43 18.24
CA ALA A 441 7.34 17.27 17.56
C ALA A 441 8.29 18.42 17.92
N SER A 442 9.54 18.07 18.27
CA SER A 442 10.60 19.06 18.53
C SER A 442 10.82 19.96 17.33
N CYS A 443 10.59 21.25 17.49
CA CYS A 443 10.89 22.30 16.51
C CYS A 443 12.22 23.00 16.86
N MET A 444 12.96 23.45 15.85
CA MET A 444 14.21 24.21 16.03
C MET A 444 13.98 25.74 16.08
N GLU A 445 12.73 26.17 16.01
CA GLU A 445 12.32 27.57 15.83
C GLU A 445 11.66 28.10 17.11
N GLU A 446 12.01 29.31 17.52
CA GLU A 446 11.43 29.94 18.71
C GLU A 446 9.91 30.21 18.51
N PRO A 447 9.07 30.04 19.55
CA PRO A 447 7.64 30.27 19.45
C PRO A 447 7.34 31.74 19.12
N SER A 448 6.64 32.00 18.01
CA SER A 448 6.31 33.36 17.60
C SER A 448 5.34 34.00 18.62
N PRO A 449 5.69 35.15 19.24
CA PRO A 449 4.92 35.70 20.36
C PRO A 449 3.52 36.19 19.98
N ASN A 450 3.25 36.36 18.68
CA ASN A 450 1.96 36.82 18.16
C ASN A 450 0.99 35.68 17.76
N GLU A 451 1.30 34.41 18.09
CA GLU A 451 0.45 33.24 17.76
C GLU A 451 -0.16 32.55 18.99
N GLU A 452 -0.12 33.21 20.15
CA GLU A 452 -0.97 32.87 21.29
C GLU A 452 -2.45 33.12 20.92
N ILE A 453 -3.29 32.10 21.12
CA ILE A 453 -4.67 32.12 20.64
C ILE A 453 -5.58 32.48 21.82
N SER A 454 -6.38 33.53 21.65
CA SER A 454 -7.20 34.08 22.72
C SER A 454 -8.40 33.20 23.06
N TRP A 455 -8.39 32.60 24.25
CA TRP A 455 -9.46 31.73 24.75
C TRP A 455 -10.20 32.32 25.94
N TRP A 456 -11.50 32.02 26.02
CA TRP A 456 -12.36 32.35 27.15
C TRP A 456 -12.68 31.07 27.94
N PRO A 457 -12.52 31.03 29.28
CA PRO A 457 -12.84 29.84 30.07
C PRO A 457 -14.34 29.49 30.02
N THR A 458 -14.68 28.48 29.23
CA THR A 458 -16.02 27.90 29.18
C THR A 458 -16.30 27.07 30.45
N LYS A 459 -17.57 26.87 30.78
CA LYS A 459 -17.98 25.94 31.86
C LYS A 459 -18.13 24.50 31.34
N PHE A 460 -17.25 24.09 30.42
CA PHE A 460 -17.31 22.77 29.80
C PHE A 460 -16.97 21.64 30.79
N ARG A 461 -17.58 20.47 30.60
CA ARG A 461 -17.28 19.23 31.32
C ARG A 461 -17.29 18.07 30.35
N GLN A 462 -16.22 17.29 30.33
CA GLN A 462 -16.09 16.09 29.52
C GLN A 462 -16.44 14.88 30.38
N HIS A 463 -17.30 14.00 29.85
CA HIS A 463 -17.93 12.92 30.58
C HIS A 463 -17.61 11.52 30.01
N ARG A 464 -16.86 11.45 28.90
CA ARG A 464 -16.54 10.16 28.23
C ARG A 464 -15.04 9.88 28.06
N LEU A 465 -14.17 10.87 28.17
CA LEU A 465 -12.73 10.69 27.98
C LEU A 465 -12.16 9.82 29.12
N LYS A 466 -11.60 8.67 28.76
CA LYS A 466 -11.00 7.67 29.66
C LYS A 466 -9.48 7.69 29.61
N GLU A 467 -8.93 8.04 28.46
CA GLU A 467 -7.51 7.94 28.14
C GLU A 467 -7.02 9.23 27.49
N PHE A 468 -5.92 9.77 28.02
CA PHE A 468 -5.18 10.87 27.44
C PHE A 468 -3.69 10.48 27.35
N VAL A 469 -3.10 10.62 26.17
CA VAL A 469 -1.68 10.30 25.94
C VAL A 469 -0.97 11.48 25.29
N MET A 470 0.13 11.94 25.88
CA MET A 470 1.01 12.97 25.32
C MET A 470 2.41 12.39 25.08
N ALA A 471 2.94 12.52 23.87
CA ALA A 471 4.35 12.29 23.56
C ALA A 471 5.01 13.60 23.10
N GLY A 472 6.30 13.79 23.44
CA GLY A 472 6.97 15.10 23.32
C GLY A 472 6.69 16.00 24.53
N PHE A 473 6.55 15.40 25.72
CA PHE A 473 6.31 16.13 26.97
C PHE A 473 7.63 16.62 27.58
N GLU A 474 7.77 17.94 27.67
CA GLU A 474 8.96 18.67 28.13
C GLU A 474 8.66 19.48 29.42
N ALA A 475 7.53 19.21 30.09
CA ALA A 475 7.08 19.88 31.30
C ALA A 475 6.91 21.41 31.19
N THR A 476 6.67 21.95 29.98
CA THR A 476 6.45 23.39 29.80
C THR A 476 5.13 23.85 30.43
N GLU A 477 5.04 25.12 30.84
CA GLU A 477 3.84 25.66 31.52
C GLU A 477 2.54 25.42 30.72
N ARG A 478 2.58 25.57 29.39
CA ARG A 478 1.44 25.32 28.49
C ARG A 478 1.05 23.83 28.44
N GLN A 479 2.02 22.91 28.45
CA GLN A 479 1.76 21.46 28.51
C GLN A 479 1.16 21.06 29.86
N ILE A 480 1.75 21.51 30.96
CA ILE A 480 1.25 21.25 32.33
C ILE A 480 -0.14 21.85 32.51
N TYR A 481 -0.39 23.06 32.00
CA TYR A 481 -1.71 23.69 32.01
C TYR A 481 -2.74 22.87 31.23
N LEU A 482 -2.39 22.30 30.06
CA LEU A 482 -3.26 21.38 29.33
C LEU A 482 -3.58 20.12 30.16
N ILE A 483 -2.58 19.49 30.78
CA ILE A 483 -2.78 18.29 31.63
C ILE A 483 -3.72 18.61 32.80
N LYS A 484 -3.48 19.71 33.53
CA LYS A 484 -4.36 20.19 34.61
C LYS A 484 -5.80 20.43 34.14
N PHE A 485 -5.97 21.06 32.97
CA PHE A 485 -7.30 21.28 32.39
C PHE A 485 -8.00 19.97 32.04
N VAL A 486 -7.31 19.03 31.39
CA VAL A 486 -7.85 17.70 31.07
C VAL A 486 -8.28 16.97 32.35
N MET A 487 -7.45 16.96 33.40
CA MET A 487 -7.79 16.35 34.69
C MET A 487 -8.98 17.04 35.40
N ALA A 488 -9.09 18.37 35.33
CA ALA A 488 -10.19 19.12 35.95
C ALA A 488 -11.53 19.00 35.20
N VAL A 489 -11.48 18.82 33.87
CA VAL A 489 -12.66 18.80 32.98
C VAL A 489 -13.17 17.39 32.70
N CYS A 490 -12.28 16.37 32.66
CA CYS A 490 -12.61 15.01 32.24
C CYS A 490 -12.97 14.10 33.42
N THR A 491 -14.25 14.15 33.81
CA THR A 491 -14.80 13.41 34.97
C THR A 491 -14.75 11.88 34.89
N ALA A 492 -14.45 11.30 33.72
CA ALA A 492 -14.38 9.85 33.48
C ALA A 492 -12.96 9.32 33.21
N LEU A 493 -11.95 10.19 33.36
CA LEU A 493 -10.54 9.93 33.04
C LEU A 493 -9.97 8.82 33.93
N ARG A 494 -9.17 7.93 33.34
CA ARG A 494 -8.57 6.76 34.02
C ARG A 494 -7.07 6.69 33.85
N HIS A 495 -6.57 6.99 32.64
CA HIS A 495 -5.15 6.94 32.31
C HIS A 495 -4.72 8.29 31.72
N VAL A 496 -3.61 8.83 32.24
CA VAL A 496 -2.90 9.99 31.70
C VAL A 496 -1.44 9.59 31.54
N SER A 497 -1.02 9.37 30.30
CA SER A 497 0.34 8.90 29.98
C SER A 497 1.13 10.00 29.29
N MET A 498 2.29 10.35 29.84
CA MET A 498 3.13 11.47 29.42
C MET A 498 4.54 10.95 29.14
N PHE A 499 4.97 11.08 27.89
CA PHE A 499 6.24 10.53 27.42
C PHE A 499 7.14 11.64 26.88
N LYS A 500 8.37 11.69 27.38
CA LYS A 500 9.35 12.68 26.91
C LYS A 500 9.73 12.41 25.46
N ASN A 501 10.08 11.15 25.15
CA ASN A 501 10.46 10.72 23.81
C ASN A 501 9.41 9.75 23.22
N GLY A 502 8.88 10.10 22.04
CA GLY A 502 8.06 9.18 21.26
C GLY A 502 7.64 9.80 19.93
N HIS A 503 6.94 9.03 19.10
CA HIS A 503 6.31 9.53 17.88
C HIS A 503 5.06 8.74 17.55
N ALA A 504 4.14 9.35 16.79
CA ALA A 504 3.00 8.64 16.22
C ALA A 504 3.46 7.85 14.97
N GLN A 505 3.46 6.51 15.06
CA GLN A 505 3.68 5.63 13.91
C GLN A 505 2.33 5.16 13.35
N ASP A 506 2.14 5.30 12.04
CA ASP A 506 0.91 4.85 11.37
C ASP A 506 0.92 3.33 11.19
N LYS A 507 -0.16 2.66 11.63
CA LYS A 507 -0.44 1.25 11.35
C LYS A 507 -1.37 1.15 10.13
N GLY A 508 -0.82 1.47 8.97
CA GLY A 508 -1.57 1.60 7.71
C GLY A 508 -2.11 3.02 7.54
N HIS A 509 -3.41 3.17 7.29
CA HIS A 509 -4.07 4.48 7.15
C HIS A 509 -5.11 4.77 8.25
N TRP A 510 -5.48 3.77 9.06
CA TRP A 510 -6.67 3.79 9.94
C TRP A 510 -6.37 3.58 11.43
N GLU A 511 -5.15 3.19 11.76
CA GLU A 511 -4.69 2.88 13.11
C GLU A 511 -3.34 3.56 13.37
N TRP A 512 -3.00 3.78 14.63
CA TRP A 512 -1.74 4.36 15.06
C TRP A 512 -1.15 3.62 16.26
N GLU A 513 0.14 3.81 16.47
CA GLU A 513 0.84 3.44 17.69
C GLU A 513 1.64 4.65 18.19
N MET A 514 1.50 4.97 19.47
CA MET A 514 2.39 5.91 20.14
C MET A 514 3.67 5.15 20.45
N VAL A 515 4.65 5.21 19.56
CA VAL A 515 5.94 4.53 19.73
C VAL A 515 6.80 5.36 20.67
N THR A 516 6.65 5.07 21.96
CA THR A 516 7.37 5.70 23.06
C THR A 516 8.73 5.04 23.25
N GLN A 517 9.78 5.82 23.41
CA GLN A 517 11.08 5.31 23.84
C GLN A 517 11.18 5.53 25.34
N GLN A 518 11.45 4.47 26.11
CA GLN A 518 11.72 4.61 27.55
C GLN A 518 12.90 5.56 27.75
N HIS A 519 12.63 6.77 28.23
CA HIS A 519 13.66 7.72 28.58
C HIS A 519 13.66 7.89 30.10
N SER A 520 14.83 7.73 30.71
CA SER A 520 14.98 7.89 32.15
C SER A 520 14.92 9.38 32.52
N TRP A 521 13.71 9.89 32.77
CA TRP A 521 13.51 10.93 33.77
C TRP A 521 14.23 10.52 35.06
N THR A 522 14.90 11.44 35.76
CA THR A 522 15.29 11.15 37.14
C THR A 522 14.04 11.03 38.00
N GLU A 523 14.08 10.28 39.10
CA GLU A 523 12.91 10.19 39.99
C GLU A 523 12.57 11.58 40.60
N GLU A 524 13.58 12.43 40.78
CA GLU A 524 13.45 13.82 41.23
C GLU A 524 12.69 14.68 40.19
N ASP A 525 13.05 14.62 38.90
CA ASP A 525 12.31 15.29 37.82
C ASP A 525 10.84 14.82 37.75
N LYS A 526 10.58 13.52 37.97
CA LYS A 526 9.21 12.96 37.95
C LYS A 526 8.40 13.48 39.12
N ASP A 527 8.94 13.41 40.33
CA ASP A 527 8.23 13.82 41.54
C ASP A 527 7.94 15.32 41.51
N ASP A 528 8.89 16.17 41.10
CA ASP A 528 8.65 17.60 40.92
C ASP A 528 7.60 17.88 39.85
N THR A 529 7.64 17.19 38.71
CA THR A 529 6.63 17.37 37.64
C THR A 529 5.24 16.89 38.09
N LEU A 530 5.15 15.78 38.83
CA LEU A 530 3.90 15.27 39.41
C LEU A 530 3.36 16.22 40.48
N ASN A 531 4.22 16.75 41.36
CA ASN A 531 3.87 17.77 42.35
C ASN A 531 3.37 19.05 41.67
N GLN A 532 4.03 19.48 40.59
CA GLN A 532 3.61 20.64 39.81
C GLN A 532 2.24 20.42 39.14
N ILE A 533 1.95 19.20 38.65
CA ILE A 533 0.64 18.82 38.08
C ILE A 533 -0.45 18.72 39.16
N MET A 534 -0.17 18.10 40.32
CA MET A 534 -1.13 17.88 41.41
C MET A 534 -1.35 19.11 42.32
N GLY A 535 -0.52 20.15 42.19
CA GLY A 535 -0.42 21.29 43.09
C GLY A 535 -1.77 21.86 43.57
N THR A 536 -1.96 21.79 44.89
CA THR A 536 -3.04 22.38 45.72
C THR A 536 -4.51 22.10 45.34
N ALA A 537 -4.78 21.19 44.41
CA ALA A 537 -6.13 20.80 44.01
C ALA A 537 -6.69 19.60 44.82
N SER A 538 -7.15 19.85 46.06
CA SER A 538 -7.96 18.86 46.80
C SER A 538 -9.33 18.67 46.11
N SER A 539 -9.44 17.70 45.20
CA SER A 539 -10.70 17.39 44.51
C SER A 539 -10.93 15.89 44.38
N THR A 540 -11.95 15.44 45.11
CA THR A 540 -12.56 14.11 45.14
C THR A 540 -13.00 13.58 43.76
N ALA A 541 -12.05 13.02 43.02
CA ALA A 541 -12.28 12.16 41.85
C ALA A 541 -11.69 10.75 42.10
N ALA A 542 -12.09 9.77 41.29
CA ALA A 542 -11.46 8.45 41.32
C ALA A 542 -9.96 8.55 40.93
N PRO A 543 -9.08 7.67 41.44
CA PRO A 543 -7.64 7.77 41.20
C PRO A 543 -7.32 7.61 39.71
N VAL A 544 -6.93 8.72 39.08
CA VAL A 544 -6.41 8.75 37.71
C VAL A 544 -4.99 8.20 37.73
N GLN A 545 -4.72 7.18 36.94
CA GLN A 545 -3.37 6.63 36.78
C GLN A 545 -2.53 7.57 35.91
N LEU A 546 -1.66 8.35 36.56
CA LEU A 546 -0.60 9.12 35.92
C LEU A 546 0.59 8.19 35.60
N VAL A 547 1.12 8.29 34.38
CA VAL A 547 2.29 7.54 33.93
C VAL A 547 3.28 8.52 33.27
N LEU A 548 4.54 8.49 33.70
CA LEU A 548 5.66 9.22 33.11
C LEU A 548 6.68 8.24 32.51
N GLY A 549 7.24 8.54 31.32
CA GLY A 549 8.24 7.70 30.64
C GLY A 549 9.01 8.37 29.49
#